data_AF-A0A640N5L9-F1
#
_entry.id   AF-A0A640N5L9-F1
#
_cell.length_a   1.000
_cell.length_b   1.000
_cell.length_c   1.000
_cell.angle_alpha   90.00
_cell.angle_beta   90.00
_cell.angle_gamma   90.00
#
_symmetry.space_group_name_H-M   'P 1'
#
loop_
_entity.id
_entity.type
_entity.pdbx_description
1 polymer ?
#
loop_
_entity_poly.entity_id
_entity_poly.type
_entity_poly.pdbx_seq_one_letter_code
_entity_poly.pdbx_strand_id
1 'polypeptide(L)' 'MKFVDEGHIITSAGISAGINISFHIVKNLLGVEIAEETAKSMEYDIDL' A
#
# COMPACT_ATOMS: atom_id res chain seq x y z
N MET A 1 -2.99 10.06 8.00
CA MET A 1 -2.61 10.55 6.66
C MET A 1 -1.15 10.18 6.43
N LYS A 2 -0.84 9.16 5.61
CA LYS A 2 0.53 8.62 5.46
C LYS A 2 1.07 8.65 4.02
N PHE A 3 0.30 9.11 3.04
CA PHE A 3 0.79 9.33 1.68
C PHE A 3 -0.12 10.28 0.89
N VAL A 4 0.38 10.79 -0.22
CA VAL A 4 -0.38 11.54 -1.24
C VAL A 4 -0.24 10.78 -2.56
N ASP A 5 -1.38 10.50 -3.20
CA ASP A 5 -1.44 9.86 -4.52
C ASP A 5 -2.02 10.83 -5.55
N GLU A 6 -1.24 11.16 -6.57
CA GLU A 6 -1.61 12.01 -7.70
C GLU A 6 -1.85 11.18 -8.99
N GLY A 7 -2.13 9.89 -8.84
CA GLY A 7 -2.40 8.93 -9.93
C GLY A 7 -1.14 8.42 -10.61
N HIS A 8 -0.22 9.32 -10.98
CA HIS A 8 1.05 8.96 -11.63
C HIS A 8 2.25 8.99 -10.68
N ILE A 9 2.14 9.74 -9.58
CA ILE A 9 3.18 9.90 -8.57
C ILE A 9 2.53 9.71 -7.21
N ILE A 10 3.15 8.86 -6.38
CA ILE A 10 2.73 8.64 -5.00
C ILE A 10 3.89 9.00 -4.08
N THR A 11 3.63 9.78 -3.04
CA THR A 11 4.65 10.25 -2.09
C THR A 11 4.28 9.88 -0.65
N SER A 12 5.26 9.41 0.13
CA SER A 12 5.12 9.12 1.57
C SER A 12 6.13 9.90 2.40
N ALA A 13 5.73 10.27 3.62
CA ALA A 13 6.65 10.76 4.64
C ALA A 13 7.16 9.59 5.52
N GLY A 14 8.28 8.98 5.14
CA GLY A 14 9.02 8.00 5.97
C GLY A 14 8.94 6.54 5.51
N ILE A 15 9.80 5.69 6.10
CA ILE A 15 9.99 4.29 5.69
C ILE A 15 8.70 3.47 5.88
N SER A 16 8.08 3.54 7.08
CA SER A 16 6.85 2.79 7.37
C SER A 16 5.67 3.25 6.50
N ALA A 17 5.65 4.53 6.12
CA ALA A 17 4.64 5.06 5.21
C ALA A 17 4.83 4.53 3.77
N GLY A 18 6.08 4.27 3.36
CA GLY A 18 6.39 3.62 2.09
C GLY A 18 5.85 2.20 2.01
N ILE A 19 5.89 1.43 3.11
CA ILE A 19 5.31 0.08 3.15
C ILE A 19 3.80 0.13 2.91
N ASN A 20 3.09 1.06 3.54
CA ASN A 20 1.65 1.23 3.31
C ASN A 20 1.33 1.63 1.86
N ILE A 21 2.17 2.47 1.23
CA ILE A 21 2.02 2.81 -0.20
C ILE A 21 2.17 1.55 -1.06
N SER A 22 3.11 0.65 -0.75
CA SER A 22 3.30 -0.57 -1.55
C SER A 22 2.00 -1.38 -1.64
N PHE A 23 1.26 -1.52 -0.54
CA PHE A 23 -0.02 -2.22 -0.55
C PHE A 23 -1.12 -1.45 -1.30
N HIS A 24 -1.13 -0.13 -1.21
CA HIS A 24 -2.01 0.72 -2.02
C HIS A 24 -1.75 0.55 -3.52
N ILE A 25 -0.48 0.47 -3.93
CA ILE A 25 -0.09 0.20 -5.33
C ILE A 25 -0.53 -1.20 -5.76
N VAL A 26 -0.29 -2.21 -4.93
CA VAL A 26 -0.72 -3.59 -5.22
C VAL A 26 -2.24 -3.66 -5.38
N LYS A 27 -3.01 -3.02 -4.49
CA LYS A 27 -4.47 -2.90 -4.59
C LYS A 27 -4.90 -2.27 -5.91
N ASN A 28 -4.26 -1.18 -6.32
CA ASN A 28 -4.61 -0.48 -7.56
C ASN A 28 -4.27 -1.28 -8.83
N LEU A 29 -3.21 -2.08 -8.81
CA LEU A 29 -2.75 -2.84 -9.99
C LEU A 29 -3.39 -4.22 -10.10
N LEU A 30 -3.62 -4.88 -8.97
CA LEU A 30 -3.97 -6.30 -8.89
C LEU A 30 -5.29 -6.55 -8.14
N GLY A 31 -5.88 -5.53 -7.53
CA GLY A 31 -7.12 -5.65 -6.75
C GLY A 31 -6.90 -5.86 -5.26
N VAL A 32 -7.97 -5.64 -4.48
CA VAL A 32 -7.93 -5.66 -3.01
C VAL A 32 -7.57 -7.02 -2.44
N GLU A 33 -8.08 -8.11 -3.01
CA GLU A 33 -7.85 -9.48 -2.55
C GLU A 33 -6.35 -9.84 -2.55
N ILE A 34 -5.64 -9.48 -3.63
CA ILE A 34 -4.20 -9.73 -3.75
C ILE A 34 -3.40 -8.87 -2.78
N ALA A 35 -3.83 -7.63 -2.53
CA ALA A 35 -3.17 -6.75 -1.57
C ALA A 35 -3.29 -7.27 -0.13
N GLU A 36 -4.47 -7.73 0.27
CA GLU A 36 -4.73 -8.36 1.57
C GLU A 36 -3.97 -9.68 1.73
N GLU A 37 -3.96 -10.55 0.71
CA GLU A 37 -3.20 -11.79 0.73
C GLU A 37 -1.70 -11.52 0.90
N THR A 38 -1.16 -10.57 0.12
CA THR A 38 0.25 -10.19 0.19
C THR A 38 0.61 -9.67 1.58
N ALA A 39 -0.24 -8.81 2.17
CA ALA A 39 -0.02 -8.29 3.52
C ALA A 39 -0.03 -9.40 4.57
N LYS A 40 -0.99 -10.32 4.47
CA LYS A 40 -1.07 -11.49 5.33
C LYS A 40 0.17 -12.39 5.21
N SER A 41 0.66 -12.64 4.00
CA SER A 41 1.90 -13.41 3.78
C SER A 41 3.14 -12.74 4.34
N MET A 42 3.14 -11.40 4.40
CA MET A 42 4.22 -10.60 4.98
C MET A 42 4.02 -10.30 6.48
N GLU A 43 2.98 -10.84 7.10
CA GLU A 43 2.60 -10.58 8.50
C GLU A 43 2.37 -9.09 8.81
N TYR A 44 1.83 -8.35 7.84
CA TYR A 44 1.44 -6.94 7.99
C TYR A 44 -0.07 -6.79 8.20
N ASP A 45 -0.42 -5.91 9.15
CA ASP A 45 -1.78 -5.42 9.31
C ASP A 45 -1.95 -4.11 8.51
N ILE A 46 -2.90 -4.09 7.59
CA ILE A 46 -3.13 -2.98 6.67
C ILE A 46 -4.61 -2.59 6.64
N ASP A 47 -4.84 -1.28 6.49
CA ASP A 47 -6.17 -0.67 6.32
C ASP A 47 -6.19 -0.02 4.94
N LEU A 48 -6.93 -0.62 3.99
CA LEU A 48 -6.82 -0.38 2.54
C LEU A 48 -7.98 0.42 1.92
#